data_AF-A0A0U5CEI3-F1
#
_entry.id   AF-A0A0U5CEI3-F1
#
_cell.length_a   1.000
_cell.length_b   1.000
_cell.length_c   1.000
_cell.angle_alpha   90.00
_cell.angle_beta   90.00
_cell.angle_gamma   90.00
#
_symmetry.space_group_name_H-M   'P 1'
#
loop_
_entity.id
_entity.type
_entity.pdbx_description
1 polymer ?
#
loop_
_entity_poly.entity_id
_entity_poly.type
_entity_poly.pdbx_seq_one_letter_code
_entity_poly.pdbx_strand_id
1 'polypeptide(L)'
;MEKRVFCELNGNRKVIGILRGYDVFMNIVLDDAVEEKQGGEKVAIGMVVSAAELGTPILYPLVIHPFALRATNQLLFAHLQVIRGNSVVMLEALERISDK
;
A
#
# COMPACT_ATOMS: atom_id res chain seq x y z
N MET A 1 10.62 2.32 10.48
CA MET A 1 11.44 1.80 9.36
C MET A 1 10.74 2.23 8.09
N GLU A 2 11.34 3.12 7.32
CA GLU A 2 10.79 3.58 6.04
C GLU A 2 11.80 3.17 4.96
N LYS A 3 11.86 1.87 4.69
CA LYS A 3 12.78 1.36 3.68
C LYS A 3 12.01 1.18 2.39
N ARG A 4 12.55 1.73 1.30
CA ARG A 4 12.06 1.41 -0.02
C ARG A 4 12.42 -0.03 -0.35
N VAL A 5 11.43 -0.82 -0.72
CA VAL A 5 11.58 -2.25 -1.04
C VAL A 5 11.16 -2.52 -2.47
N PHE A 6 11.83 -3.49 -3.06
CA PHE A 6 11.45 -4.15 -4.28
C PHE A 6 10.88 -5.53 -3.93
N CYS A 7 9.72 -5.85 -4.48
CA CYS A 7 9.01 -7.09 -4.21
C CYS A 7 8.67 -7.77 -5.54
N GLU A 8 9.09 -9.02 -5.68
CA GLU A 8 8.58 -9.88 -6.75
C GLU A 8 7.42 -10.69 -6.23
N LEU A 9 6.32 -10.67 -6.96
CA LEU A 9 5.12 -11.41 -6.67
C LEU A 9 4.92 -12.52 -7.70
N ASN A 10 4.14 -13.53 -7.32
CA ASN A 10 3.68 -14.56 -8.23
C ASN A 10 3.07 -13.96 -9.51
N GLY A 11 3.30 -14.63 -10.64
CA GLY A 11 2.83 -14.16 -11.95
C GLY A 11 3.74 -13.12 -12.61
N ASN A 12 5.04 -13.11 -12.28
CA ASN A 12 6.05 -12.21 -12.85
C ASN A 12 5.73 -10.71 -12.64
N ARG A 13 5.10 -10.37 -11.51
CA ARG A 13 4.76 -9.00 -11.15
C ARG A 13 5.84 -8.41 -10.26
N LYS A 14 6.23 -7.18 -10.53
CA LYS A 14 7.29 -6.48 -9.81
C LYS A 14 6.70 -5.23 -9.18
N VAL A 15 6.85 -5.09 -7.87
CA VAL A 15 6.27 -3.98 -7.11
C VAL A 15 7.37 -3.28 -6.33
N ILE A 16 7.36 -1.95 -6.35
CA ILE A 16 8.25 -1.11 -5.56
C ILE A 16 7.39 -0.25 -4.64
N GLY A 17 7.75 -0.15 -3.37
CA GLY A 17 7.03 0.70 -2.43
C GLY A 17 7.83 0.95 -1.15
N ILE A 18 7.27 1.74 -0.24
CA ILE A 18 7.85 2.00 1.08
C ILE A 18 7.25 1.01 2.07
N LEU A 19 8.07 0.16 2.68
CA LEU A 19 7.57 -0.82 3.65
C LEU A 19 7.10 -0.12 4.93
N ARG A 20 5.80 -0.26 5.25
CA ARG A 20 5.18 0.29 6.46
C ARG A 20 4.96 -0.74 7.56
N GLY A 21 4.80 -2.01 7.20
CA GLY A 21 4.61 -3.10 8.15
C GLY A 21 4.68 -4.46 7.50
N TYR A 22 4.95 -5.47 8.31
CA TYR A 22 4.92 -6.87 7.91
C TYR A 22 4.54 -7.77 9.09
N ASP A 23 4.15 -9.00 8.80
CA ASP A 23 3.86 -10.02 9.82
C ASP A 23 4.67 -11.31 9.61
N VAL A 24 4.49 -12.28 10.51
CA VAL A 24 5.18 -13.59 10.47
C VAL A 24 4.79 -14.44 9.26
N PHE A 25 3.68 -14.12 8.59
CA PHE A 25 3.23 -14.79 7.37
C PHE A 25 3.72 -14.07 6.10
N MET A 26 4.60 -13.07 6.25
CA MET A 26 5.11 -12.23 5.17
C MET A 26 4.02 -11.42 4.46
N ASN A 27 2.86 -11.18 5.09
CA ASN A 27 1.96 -10.15 4.59
C ASN A 27 2.65 -8.80 4.78
N ILE A 28 2.70 -7.98 3.73
CA ILE A 28 3.40 -6.69 3.77
C ILE A 28 2.45 -5.55 3.46
N VAL A 29 2.69 -4.41 4.09
CA VAL A 29 2.00 -3.15 3.83
C VAL A 29 2.99 -2.21 3.18
N LEU A 30 2.73 -1.83 1.93
CA LEU A 30 3.54 -0.89 1.17
C LEU A 30 2.80 0.44 1.02
N ASP A 31 3.51 1.55 1.18
CA ASP A 31 3.03 2.89 0.82
C ASP A 31 3.63 3.31 -0.51
N ASP A 32 2.96 4.22 -1.23
CA ASP A 32 3.37 4.70 -2.57
C ASP A 32 3.78 3.55 -3.52
N ALA A 33 3.01 2.46 -3.50
CA ALA A 33 3.34 1.26 -4.24
C ALA A 33 3.13 1.44 -5.75
N VAL A 34 4.11 0.98 -6.54
CA VAL A 34 4.12 1.07 -8.01
C VAL A 34 4.47 -0.29 -8.57
N GLU A 35 3.66 -0.78 -9.50
CA GLU A 35 3.93 -1.99 -10.28
C GLU A 35 4.70 -1.64 -11.55
N GLU A 36 5.79 -2.36 -11.79
CA GLU A 36 6.57 -2.30 -13.01
C GLU A 36 6.09 -3.41 -13.97
N LYS A 37 5.44 -3.01 -15.06
CA LYS A 37 4.96 -3.93 -16.09
C LYS A 37 6.09 -4.35 -17.03
N GLN A 38 5.83 -5.43 -17.77
CA GLN A 38 6.68 -5.88 -18.88
C GLN A 38 6.72 -4.77 -19.95
N GLY A 39 7.86 -4.08 -20.04
CA GLY A 39 8.04 -2.89 -20.88
C GLY A 39 8.50 -1.64 -20.13
N GLY A 40 8.69 -1.70 -18.81
CA GLY A 40 9.19 -0.59 -17.99
C GLY A 40 8.15 0.46 -17.64
N GLU A 41 6.89 0.27 -18.08
CA GLU A 41 5.76 1.09 -17.65
C GLU A 41 5.55 0.92 -16.15
N LYS A 42 5.49 2.03 -15.43
CA LYS A 42 5.27 2.09 -13.98
C LYS A 42 3.86 2.56 -13.70
N VAL A 43 3.06 1.68 -13.11
CA VAL A 43 1.65 1.93 -12.78
C VAL A 43 1.50 1.96 -11.28
N ALA A 44 1.00 3.06 -10.73
CA ALA A 44 0.68 3.14 -9.30
C ALA A 44 -0.38 2.09 -8.93
N ILE A 45 -0.13 1.33 -7.87
CA ILE A 45 -1.03 0.28 -7.39
C ILE A 45 -1.51 0.61 -5.99
N GLY A 46 -2.82 0.74 -5.86
CA GLY A 46 -3.50 0.67 -4.57
C GLY A 46 -3.56 1.96 -3.76
N MET A 47 -4.78 2.45 -3.61
CA MET A 47 -5.20 3.30 -2.50
C MET A 47 -6.15 2.44 -1.66
N VAL A 48 -5.76 2.04 -0.44
CA VAL A 48 -6.73 1.51 0.53
C VAL A 48 -7.29 2.71 1.28
N VAL A 49 -8.52 3.09 0.97
CA VAL A 49 -9.25 4.13 1.73
C VAL A 49 -9.67 3.54 3.06
N SER A 50 -8.81 3.66 4.07
CA SER A 50 -9.21 3.50 5.47
C SER A 50 -9.93 4.77 5.89
N ALA A 51 -11.25 4.85 5.67
CA ALA A 51 -12.08 5.91 6.22
C ALA A 51 -12.14 5.73 7.75
N ALA A 52 -11.13 6.23 8.46
CA ALA A 52 -11.17 6.35 9.91
C ALA A 52 -11.94 7.62 10.26
N GLU A 53 -13.28 7.53 10.23
CA GLU A 53 -14.09 8.51 10.94
C GLU A 53 -13.89 8.26 12.44
N LEU A 54 -13.25 9.20 13.13
CA LEU A 54 -13.30 9.28 14.59
C LEU A 54 -14.76 9.56 15.00
N GLY A 55 -15.59 8.51 15.08
CA GLY A 55 -16.88 8.58 15.80
C GLY A 55 -18.15 8.04 15.15
N THR A 56 -18.15 7.13 14.16
CA THR A 56 -19.43 6.58 13.62
C THR A 56 -19.57 5.06 13.79
N PRO A 57 -20.69 4.57 14.37
CA PRO A 57 -20.95 3.14 14.50
C PRO A 57 -21.44 2.55 13.18
N ILE A 58 -20.69 1.56 12.68
CA ILE A 58 -21.13 0.37 11.92
C ILE A 58 -22.51 0.42 11.22
N LEU A 59 -22.71 1.19 10.15
CA LEU A 59 -23.74 0.85 9.14
C LEU A 59 -23.69 1.63 7.81
N TYR A 60 -22.67 1.50 6.97
CA TYR A 60 -22.85 1.84 5.53
C TYR A 60 -21.99 0.93 4.64
N PRO A 61 -22.56 -0.12 4.01
CA PRO A 61 -22.05 -0.58 2.73
C PRO A 61 -22.66 0.30 1.63
N LEU A 62 -21.89 0.47 0.54
CA LEU A 62 -22.36 0.91 -0.77
C LEU A 62 -22.38 2.44 -1.03
N VAL A 63 -21.88 2.77 -2.22
CA VAL A 63 -21.94 4.05 -2.92
C VAL A 63 -20.82 5.04 -2.56
N ILE A 64 -19.75 4.96 -3.36
CA ILE A 64 -18.91 6.09 -3.73
C ILE A 64 -19.86 7.15 -4.32
N HIS A 65 -20.34 8.07 -3.51
CA HIS A 65 -21.09 9.25 -3.96
C HIS A 65 -20.12 10.43 -4.10
N PRO A 66 -20.02 11.08 -5.26
CA PRO A 66 -19.10 12.19 -5.50
C PRO A 66 -19.72 13.51 -5.03
N PHE A 67 -20.21 13.62 -3.80
CA PHE A 67 -20.68 14.90 -3.25
C PHE A 67 -20.89 14.83 -1.73
N ALA A 68 -19.83 15.01 -0.95
CA ALA A 68 -19.94 15.33 0.47
C ALA A 68 -18.88 16.37 0.82
N LEU A 69 -19.25 17.63 0.63
CA LEU A 69 -18.49 18.75 1.18
C LEU A 69 -18.82 18.82 2.69
N ARG A 70 -17.89 18.42 3.55
CA ARG A 70 -17.95 18.77 4.98
C ARG A 70 -16.56 19.15 5.48
N ALA A 71 -16.48 20.41 5.90
CA ALA A 71 -15.29 21.04 6.45
C ALA A 71 -14.91 20.43 7.81
N THR A 72 -13.59 20.39 8.02
CA THR A 72 -12.85 20.01 9.24
C THR A 72 -13.10 18.59 9.77
N ASN A 73 -12.47 17.61 9.12
CA ASN A 73 -11.95 16.38 9.73
C ASN A 73 -10.98 15.76 8.70
N GLN A 74 -9.69 15.72 9.03
CA GLN A 74 -8.63 15.32 8.12
C GLN A 74 -8.81 13.84 7.72
N LEU A 75 -9.44 13.60 6.57
CA LEU A 75 -9.46 12.29 5.92
C LEU A 75 -8.01 11.92 5.60
N LEU A 76 -7.42 11.06 6.42
CA LEU A 76 -6.10 10.51 6.16
C LEU A 76 -6.28 9.40 5.12
N PHE A 77 -6.30 9.81 3.85
CA PHE A 77 -6.21 8.88 2.73
C PHE A 77 -4.79 8.29 2.74
N ALA A 78 -4.62 7.16 3.41
CA ALA A 78 -3.36 6.46 3.40
C ALA A 78 -3.25 5.65 2.09
N HIS A 79 -2.21 5.91 1.30
CA HIS A 79 -1.92 5.17 0.06
C HIS A 79 -1.26 3.81 0.35
N LEU A 80 -1.79 3.10 1.34
CA LEU A 80 -1.27 1.81 1.76
C LEU A 80 -1.87 0.70 0.90
N GLN A 81 -1.01 -0.13 0.33
CA GLN A 81 -1.36 -1.37 -0.35
C GLN A 81 -0.94 -2.55 0.51
N VAL A 82 -1.89 -3.44 0.82
CA VAL A 82 -1.60 -4.71 1.50
C VAL A 82 -1.33 -5.78 0.45
N ILE A 83 -0.23 -6.50 0.60
CA ILE A 83 0.15 -7.64 -0.23
C ILE A 83 0.16 -8.88 0.66
N ARG A 84 -0.53 -9.94 0.22
CA ARG A 84 -0.52 -11.22 0.94
C ARG A 84 0.82 -11.93 0.78
N GLY A 85 1.33 -12.47 1.89
CA GLY A 85 2.64 -13.12 1.94
C GLY A 85 2.75 -14.38 1.09
N ASN A 86 1.65 -15.12 0.92
CA ASN A 86 1.62 -16.28 0.02
C ASN A 86 1.91 -15.94 -1.46
N SER A 87 1.81 -14.67 -1.84
CA SER A 87 2.13 -14.19 -3.18
C SER A 87 3.53 -13.59 -3.30
N VAL A 88 4.25 -13.36 -2.20
CA VAL A 88 5.58 -12.77 -2.19
C VAL A 88 6.61 -13.85 -2.51
N VAL A 89 7.32 -13.68 -3.62
CA VAL A 89 8.38 -14.59 -4.10
C VAL A 89 9.75 -14.10 -3.63
N MET A 90 9.97 -12.78 -3.70
CA MET A 90 11.22 -12.14 -3.28
C MET A 90 10.92 -10.76 -2.71
N LEU A 91 11.71 -10.35 -1.70
CA LEU A 91 11.67 -9.00 -1.15
C LEU A 91 13.10 -8.53 -0.89
N GLU A 92 13.47 -7.40 -1.48
CA GLU A 92 14.80 -6.80 -1.37
C GLU A 92 14.67 -5.33 -0.93
N ALA A 93 15.55 -4.87 -0.05
CA ALA A 93 15.65 -3.45 0.29
C ALA A 93 16.44 -2.72 -0.80
N LEU A 94 15.83 -1.72 -1.42
CA LEU A 94 16.49 -0.88 -2.45
C LEU A 94 17.49 0.09 -1.82
N GLU A 95 17.26 0.49 -0.57
CA GLU A 95 18.23 1.26 0.19
C GLU A 95 19.15 0.31 0.95
N ARG A 96 20.44 0.33 0.57
CA ARG A 96 21.49 -0.24 1.40
C ARG A 96 21.59 0.60 2.67
N ILE A 97 21.67 -0.08 3.81
CA ILE A 97 22.00 0.54 5.09
C ILE A 97 23.26 1.39 4.85
N SER A 98 23.14 2.72 4.85
CA SER A 98 24.32 3.56 4.98
C SER A 98 24.83 3.29 6.40
N ASP A 99 25.93 2.57 6.50
CA ASP A 99 26.65 2.42 7.76
C ASP A 99 26.89 3.83 8.33
N LYS A 100 26.23 4.11 9.45
CA LYS A 100 26.62 5.19 10.36
C LYS A 100 27.38 4.57 11.52
#